data_AF-A0A950P443-F1
#
_entry.id   AF-A0A950P443-F1
#
_cell.length_a   1.000
_cell.length_b   1.000
_cell.length_c   1.000
_cell.angle_alpha   90.00
_cell.angle_beta   90.00
_cell.angle_gamma   90.00
#
_symmetry.space_group_name_H-M   'P 1'
#
loop_
_entity.id
_entity.type
_entity.pdbx_description
1 polymer ?
#
loop_
_entity_poly.entity_id
_entity_poly.type
_entity_poly.pdbx_seq_one_letter_code
_entity_poly.pdbx_strand_id
1 'polypeptide(L)' 'MRISEALALTETDLDPKPGSVLVRAGKGGKRRMVGMDDWGWEHVARWTEHRIELPIGPLFCILAGP' A
#
# COMPACT_ATOMS: atom_id res chain seq x y z
N MET A 1 7.66 5.69 -6.54
CA MET A 1 7.64 5.18 -5.15
C MET A 1 8.90 4.34 -4.92
N ARG A 2 9.43 4.28 -3.70
CA ARG A 2 10.54 3.38 -3.33
C ARG A 2 9.99 2.11 -2.66
N ILE A 3 10.71 1.00 -2.75
CA ILE A 3 10.29 -0.28 -2.14
C ILE A 3 10.05 -0.13 -0.64
N SER A 4 10.92 0.58 0.09
CA SER A 4 10.75 0.81 1.52
C SER A 4 9.50 1.64 1.86
N GLU A 5 9.09 2.56 0.97
CA GLU A 5 7.85 3.32 1.14
C GLU A 5 6.64 2.41 0.95
N ALA A 6 6.69 1.48 -0.03
CA ALA A 6 5.63 0.51 -0.30
C ALA A 6 5.45 -0.49 0.86
N LEU A 7 6.56 -1.02 1.40
CA LEU A 7 6.54 -1.98 2.52
C LEU A 7 6.07 -1.35 3.85
N ALA A 8 6.03 -0.02 3.94
CA ALA A 8 5.54 0.72 5.11
C ALA A 8 4.07 1.15 4.99
N LEU A 9 3.41 0.82 3.88
CA LEU A 9 2.00 1.13 3.66
C LEU A 9 1.11 0.32 4.60
N THR A 10 -0.02 0.92 4.94
CA THR A 10 -1.19 0.29 5.55
C THR A 10 -2.41 0.52 4.67
N GLU A 11 -3.47 -0.22 4.89
CA GLU A 11 -4.73 -0.10 4.13
C GLU A 11 -5.31 1.32 4.18
N THR A 12 -5.09 2.04 5.28
CA THR A 12 -5.53 3.44 5.46
C THR A 12 -4.75 4.46 4.64
N ASP A 13 -3.64 4.07 4.01
CA ASP A 13 -2.91 4.93 3.09
C ASP A 13 -3.45 4.86 1.66
N LEU A 14 -4.33 3.89 1.37
CA LEU A 14 -4.94 3.72 0.06
C LEU A 14 -6.18 4.61 -0.05
N ASP A 15 -6.24 5.41 -1.09
CA ASP A 15 -7.45 6.16 -1.46
C ASP A 15 -7.87 5.79 -2.90
N PRO A 16 -8.69 4.74 -3.06
CA PRO A 16 -9.08 4.24 -4.38
C PRO A 16 -9.93 5.24 -5.18
N LYS A 17 -10.67 6.14 -4.50
CA LYS A 17 -11.58 7.08 -5.17
C LYS A 17 -10.85 8.07 -6.09
N PRO A 18 -9.83 8.80 -5.62
CA PRO A 18 -8.95 9.60 -6.47
C PRO A 18 -7.79 8.78 -7.07
N GLY A 19 -7.72 7.47 -6.82
CA GLY A 19 -6.66 6.60 -7.33
C GLY A 19 -5.27 6.93 -6.77
N SER A 20 -5.18 7.30 -5.49
CA SER A 20 -3.92 7.77 -4.89
C SER A 20 -3.50 7.00 -3.64
N VAL A 21 -2.19 6.94 -3.42
CA VAL A 21 -1.56 6.31 -2.25
C VAL A 21 -0.81 7.36 -1.45
N LEU A 22 -1.05 7.37 -0.14
CA LEU A 22 -0.35 8.22 0.79
C LEU A 22 1.01 7.64 1.18
N VAL A 23 2.08 8.35 0.84
CA VAL A 23 3.43 8.08 1.37
C VAL A 23 3.66 8.96 2.59
N ARG A 24 3.64 8.35 3.78
CA ARG A 24 3.79 9.05 5.06
C ARG A 24 5.19 9.66 5.26
N ALA A 25 6.24 8.91 4.94
CA ALA A 25 7.63 9.34 5.12
C ALA A 25 8.47 9.02 3.87
N GLY A 26 8.54 9.98 2.94
CA GLY A 26 9.43 9.89 1.77
C GLY A 26 10.82 10.46 2.03
N LYS A 27 11.54 10.79 0.95
CA LYS A 27 12.86 11.47 1.04
C LYS A 27 12.76 12.75 1.89
N GLY A 28 13.59 12.83 2.93
CA GLY A 28 13.62 13.96 3.86
C GLY A 28 12.45 13.99 4.85
N GLY A 29 11.76 12.86 5.07
CA GLY A 29 10.64 12.77 6.01
C GLY A 29 9.35 13.43 5.51
N LYS A 30 9.29 13.79 4.22
CA LYS A 30 8.16 14.53 3.66
C LYS A 30 7.01 13.60 3.30
N ARG A 31 5.79 14.01 3.66
CA ARG A 31 4.52 13.39 3.26
C ARG A 31 4.16 13.79 1.84
N ARG A 32 3.65 12.85 1.04
CA ARG A 32 3.11 13.12 -0.30
C ARG A 32 2.07 12.08 -0.74
N MET A 33 1.19 12.48 -1.65
CA MET A 33 0.33 11.55 -2.39
C MET A 33 1.03 11.14 -3.68
N VAL A 34 0.82 9.88 -4.09
CA VAL A 34 1.32 9.34 -5.36
C VAL A 34 0.13 8.74 -6.10
N GLY A 35 -0.06 9.09 -7.37
CA GLY A 35 -1.06 8.44 -8.22
C GLY A 35 -0.62 7.04 -8.63
N MET A 36 -1.59 6.15 -8.79
CA MET A 36 -1.42 4.83 -9.37
C MET A 36 -2.47 4.66 -10.47
N ASP A 37 -2.11 3.99 -11.54
CA ASP A 37 -3.01 3.73 -12.66
C ASP A 37 -4.06 2.67 -12.31
N ASP A 38 -5.12 2.61 -13.13
CA ASP A 38 -6.26 1.71 -12.91
C ASP A 38 -5.82 0.24 -12.84
N TRP A 39 -4.86 -0.15 -13.69
CA TRP A 39 -4.31 -1.51 -13.69
C TRP A 39 -3.65 -1.87 -12.34
N GLY A 40 -2.90 -0.94 -11.75
CA GLY A 40 -2.35 -1.12 -10.41
C GLY A 40 -3.44 -1.26 -9.35
N TRP A 41 -4.51 -0.47 -9.45
CA TRP A 41 -5.65 -0.55 -8.52
C TRP A 41 -6.41 -1.86 -8.59
N GLU A 42 -6.58 -2.45 -9.78
CA GLU A 42 -7.21 -3.77 -9.92
C GLU A 42 -6.47 -4.85 -9.11
N HIS A 43 -5.14 -4.82 -9.12
CA HIS A 43 -4.32 -5.77 -8.38
C HIS A 43 -4.32 -5.49 -6.88
N VAL A 44 -4.23 -4.22 -6.49
CA VAL A 44 -4.30 -3.82 -5.08
C VAL A 44 -5.67 -4.16 -4.48
N ALA A 45 -6.76 -3.98 -5.21
CA ALA A 45 -8.10 -4.34 -4.77
C ALA A 45 -8.21 -5.85 -4.45
N ARG A 46 -7.78 -6.70 -5.39
CA ARG A 46 -7.75 -8.16 -5.17
C ARG A 46 -6.87 -8.55 -3.98
N TRP A 47 -5.74 -7.88 -3.80
CA TRP A 47 -4.89 -8.11 -2.64
C TRP A 47 -5.58 -7.69 -1.33
N THR A 48 -6.22 -6.52 -1.29
CA THR A 48 -6.91 -6.04 -0.08
C THR A 48 -8.08 -6.92 0.32
N GLU A 49 -8.76 -7.57 -0.62
CA GLU A 49 -9.79 -8.57 -0.32
C GLU A 49 -9.19 -9.77 0.41
N HIS A 50 -8.09 -10.33 -0.09
CA HIS A 50 -7.42 -11.45 0.57
C HIS A 50 -6.77 -11.05 1.91
N ARG A 51 -6.32 -9.80 2.03
CA ARG A 51 -5.66 -9.26 3.22
C ARG A 51 -6.51 -9.32 4.48
N ILE A 52 -7.85 -9.33 4.32
CA ILE A 52 -8.83 -9.46 5.40
C ILE A 52 -8.65 -10.77 6.19
N GLU A 53 -8.19 -11.82 5.52
CA GLU A 53 -8.03 -13.17 6.11
C GLU A 53 -6.67 -13.33 6.81
N LEU A 54 -5.79 -12.33 6.72
CA LEU A 54 -4.40 -12.41 7.17
C LEU A 54 -4.17 -11.60 8.46
N PRO A 55 -3.16 -11.94 9.28
CA PRO A 55 -2.86 -11.24 10.53
C PRO A 55 -2.69 -9.72 10.34
N ILE A 56 -3.10 -8.93 11.33
CA ILE A 56 -2.97 -7.46 11.29
C ILE A 56 -1.50 -7.05 11.13
N GLY A 57 -1.23 -6.05 10.28
CA GLY A 57 0.12 -5.57 10.00
C GLY A 57 0.15 -4.63 8.79
N PRO A 58 1.33 -4.42 8.18
CA PRO A 58 1.46 -3.67 6.95
C PRO A 58 0.60 -4.26 5.82
N LEU A 59 0.33 -3.43 4.81
CA LEU A 59 -0.44 -3.78 3.63
C LEU A 59 0.17 -5.01 2.95
N PHE A 60 1.49 -5.02 2.75
CA PHE A 60 2.23 -6.18 2.23
C PHE A 60 2.88 -6.93 3.38
N CYS A 61 2.59 -8.22 3.50
CA CYS A 61 3.05 -9.07 4.61
C CYS A 61 3.72 -10.35 4.12
N ILE A 62 4.49 -10.99 5.00
CA ILE A 62 5.12 -12.30 4.76
C ILE A 62 4.12 -13.38 5.19
N LEU A 63 3.70 -14.25 4.27
CA LEU A 63 2.75 -15.34 4.55
C LEU A 63 3.43 -16.59 5.09
N ALA A 64 4.60 -16.91 4.54
CA ALA A 64 5.46 -17.99 4.96
C ALA A 64 6.91 -17.50 4.82
N GLY A 65 7.56 -17.24 5.95
CA GLY A 65 9.00 -16.96 6.00
C GLY A 65 9.79 -18.23 6.30
N PRO A 66 11.13 -18.19 6.23
CA PRO A 66 11.95 -19.22 6.89
C PRO A 66 11.64 -19.32 8.39
#